data_AF-A0A372QQC6-F1
#
_entry.id   AF-A0A372QQC6-F1
#
_cell.length_a   1.000
_cell.length_b   1.000
_cell.length_c   1.000
_cell.angle_alpha   90.00
_cell.angle_beta   90.00
_cell.angle_gamma   90.00
#
_symmetry.space_group_name_H-M   'P 1'
#
loop_
_entity.id
_entity.type
_entity.pdbx_description
1 polymer ?
#
loop_
_entity_poly.entity_id
_entity_poly.type
_entity_poly.pdbx_seq_one_letter_code
_entity_poly.pdbx_strand_id
1 'polypeptide(L)'
;MEQHFEFIHRTSLQYNSLSEIQQFCTDLMAKSPEKVFKSLDFTSLPEKSLVQLIKRDDLQMKEIEVWEHVLKWGLAQNPTLDLNDLSDDDFKTMKNTLQHCLPWIRFFSLSSKEFLQNVHPYKGLLNHQVYENLLNSHVDPDTEPADNILLPRSIKIERIIDSEIVNLVLVSAVSRWIDKTVIIINGKFDHLRELYLPYKFQLLLRGSRDGFTPKKFHQLCNGKPNTVTFIKVKGSEEIIGGYNPITWETSDNKGKTKDSFIFSFKNKNIKDAIFSNIRDTAEFAVCYCRADGPFFGRDIIIRASNESTNYDTSYCGCVHYEKMIRAESKFQIEDYEVFQVIKK
;
A
#
# COMPACT_ATOMS: atom_id res chain seq x y z
N MET A 1 -4.78 -5.84 -30.50
CA MET A 1 -3.64 -6.26 -29.65
C MET A 1 -4.16 -6.86 -28.34
N GLU A 2 -5.01 -6.14 -27.59
CA GLU A 2 -5.52 -6.60 -26.28
C GLU A 2 -6.34 -7.91 -26.33
N GLN A 3 -7.05 -8.19 -27.43
CA GLN A 3 -7.86 -9.40 -27.57
C GLN A 3 -7.06 -10.69 -27.85
N HIS A 4 -5.83 -10.55 -28.37
CA HIS A 4 -4.94 -11.64 -28.77
C HIS A 4 -3.55 -11.41 -28.17
N PHE A 5 -3.52 -11.28 -26.85
CA PHE A 5 -2.33 -10.85 -26.13
C PHE A 5 -1.24 -11.93 -26.18
N GLU A 6 -1.62 -13.20 -25.98
CA GLU A 6 -0.68 -14.33 -25.99
C GLU A 6 0.08 -14.37 -27.31
N PHE A 7 -0.65 -14.31 -28.42
CA PHE A 7 -0.07 -14.45 -29.74
C PHE A 7 1.02 -13.39 -29.98
N ILE A 8 0.70 -12.14 -29.63
CA ILE A 8 1.58 -10.99 -29.86
C ILE A 8 2.78 -11.02 -28.92
N HIS A 9 2.57 -11.39 -27.66
CA HIS A 9 3.65 -11.54 -26.68
C HIS A 9 4.60 -12.68 -27.07
N ARG A 10 4.07 -13.83 -27.51
CA ARG A 10 4.88 -14.96 -27.97
C ARG A 10 5.68 -14.61 -29.21
N THR A 11 5.07 -13.95 -30.20
CA THR A 11 5.79 -13.49 -31.40
C THR A 11 6.86 -12.46 -31.04
N SER A 12 6.62 -11.53 -30.11
CA SER A 12 7.62 -10.53 -29.75
C SER A 12 8.85 -11.15 -29.07
N LEU A 13 8.67 -12.20 -28.27
CA LEU A 13 9.77 -12.92 -27.61
C LEU A 13 10.63 -13.76 -28.58
N GLN A 14 10.12 -14.09 -29.77
CA GLN A 14 10.89 -14.84 -30.78
C GLN A 14 11.92 -13.98 -31.51
N TYR A 15 11.75 -12.65 -31.50
CA TYR A 15 12.60 -11.73 -32.26
C TYR A 15 13.14 -10.62 -31.36
N ASN A 16 14.45 -10.62 -31.11
CA ASN A 16 15.13 -9.60 -30.31
C ASN A 16 14.98 -8.17 -30.89
N SER A 17 14.67 -8.05 -32.19
CA SER A 17 14.42 -6.76 -32.86
C SER A 17 13.08 -6.11 -32.46
N LEU A 18 12.19 -6.81 -31.75
CA LEU A 18 10.86 -6.33 -31.35
C LEU A 18 10.84 -5.80 -29.91
N SER A 19 11.91 -5.15 -29.46
CA SER A 19 12.07 -4.65 -28.08
C SER A 19 10.96 -3.68 -27.65
N GLU A 20 10.49 -2.82 -28.56
CA GLU A 20 9.37 -1.90 -28.28
C GLU A 20 8.06 -2.64 -28.01
N ILE A 21 7.79 -3.73 -28.75
CA ILE A 21 6.60 -4.57 -28.53
C ILE A 21 6.74 -5.37 -27.23
N GLN A 22 7.94 -5.88 -26.93
CA GLN A 22 8.22 -6.56 -25.67
C GLN A 22 8.00 -5.61 -24.48
N GLN A 23 8.47 -4.36 -24.57
CA GLN A 23 8.25 -3.34 -23.56
C GLN A 23 6.76 -2.99 -23.43
N PHE A 24 6.06 -2.82 -24.55
CA PHE A 24 4.61 -2.58 -24.55
C PHE A 24 3.85 -3.73 -23.87
N CYS A 25 4.16 -4.99 -24.19
CA CYS A 25 3.56 -6.14 -23.54
C CYS A 25 3.85 -6.17 -22.04
N THR A 26 5.09 -5.86 -21.65
CA THR A 26 5.51 -5.79 -20.23
C THR A 26 4.75 -4.69 -19.48
N ASP A 27 4.61 -3.52 -20.09
CA ASP A 27 3.86 -2.39 -19.52
C ASP A 27 2.36 -2.70 -19.42
N LEU A 28 1.77 -3.32 -20.44
CA LEU A 28 0.37 -3.72 -20.45
C LEU A 28 0.09 -4.76 -19.35
N MET A 29 0.97 -5.76 -19.22
CA MET A 29 0.92 -6.75 -18.15
C MET A 29 0.95 -6.12 -16.76
N ALA A 30 1.83 -5.13 -16.55
CA ALA A 30 1.99 -4.50 -15.26
C ALA A 30 0.83 -3.56 -14.93
N LYS A 31 0.54 -2.61 -15.83
CA LYS A 31 -0.33 -1.44 -15.61
C LYS A 31 -1.81 -1.71 -15.89
N SER A 32 -2.12 -2.69 -16.73
CA SER A 32 -3.49 -3.04 -17.10
C SER A 32 -3.68 -4.56 -17.21
N PRO A 33 -3.36 -5.31 -16.15
CA PRO A 33 -3.42 -6.78 -16.15
C PRO A 33 -4.82 -7.30 -16.49
N GLU A 34 -5.89 -6.57 -16.16
CA GLU A 34 -7.26 -6.92 -16.51
C GLU A 34 -7.45 -7.12 -18.01
N LYS A 35 -6.71 -6.39 -18.85
CA LYS A 35 -6.78 -6.54 -20.32
C LYS A 35 -6.12 -7.85 -20.77
N VAL A 36 -5.03 -8.24 -20.12
CA VAL A 36 -4.32 -9.49 -20.38
C VAL A 36 -5.16 -10.68 -19.91
N PHE A 37 -5.65 -10.63 -18.67
CA PHE A 37 -6.42 -11.71 -18.06
C PHE A 37 -7.81 -11.92 -18.70
N LYS A 38 -8.40 -10.87 -19.29
CA LYS A 38 -9.66 -10.94 -20.05
C LYS A 38 -9.47 -11.21 -21.55
N SER A 39 -8.23 -11.34 -22.03
CA SER A 39 -7.97 -11.69 -23.42
C SER A 39 -8.54 -13.07 -23.74
N LEU A 40 -8.93 -13.28 -25.00
CA LEU A 40 -9.56 -14.53 -25.45
C LEU A 40 -8.58 -15.71 -25.38
N ASP A 41 -7.28 -15.43 -25.48
CA ASP A 41 -6.18 -16.38 -25.52
C ASP A 41 -5.41 -16.50 -24.20
N PHE A 42 -5.89 -15.87 -23.11
CA PHE A 42 -5.22 -15.92 -21.80
C PHE A 42 -4.94 -17.35 -21.32
N THR A 43 -5.90 -18.25 -21.45
CA THR A 43 -5.73 -19.65 -21.03
C THR A 43 -4.77 -20.44 -21.91
N SER A 44 -4.35 -19.90 -23.05
CA SER A 44 -3.33 -20.50 -23.93
C SER A 44 -1.92 -20.00 -23.60
N LEU A 45 -1.77 -19.10 -22.64
CA LEU A 45 -0.49 -18.52 -22.26
C LEU A 45 0.45 -19.61 -21.70
N PRO A 46 1.71 -19.70 -22.15
CA PRO A 46 2.67 -20.66 -21.59
C PRO A 46 2.88 -20.43 -20.09
N GLU A 47 3.03 -21.52 -19.31
CA GLU A 47 3.19 -21.45 -17.84
C GLU A 47 4.30 -20.47 -17.43
N LYS A 48 5.44 -20.48 -18.14
CA LYS A 48 6.57 -19.59 -17.89
C LYS A 48 6.17 -18.11 -17.98
N SER A 49 5.33 -17.74 -18.94
CA SER A 49 4.84 -16.37 -19.10
C SER A 49 3.85 -16.01 -17.99
N LEU A 50 3.01 -16.96 -17.57
CA LEU A 50 2.07 -16.76 -16.46
C LEU A 50 2.84 -16.51 -15.16
N VAL A 51 3.86 -17.32 -14.89
CA VAL A 51 4.76 -17.16 -13.75
C VAL A 51 5.45 -15.79 -13.78
N GLN A 52 5.96 -15.35 -14.94
CA GLN A 52 6.56 -14.02 -15.07
C GLN A 52 5.58 -12.90 -14.73
N LEU A 53 4.31 -13.03 -15.12
CA LEU A 53 3.25 -12.07 -14.83
C LEU A 53 2.95 -12.01 -13.33
N ILE A 54 2.62 -13.16 -12.71
CA ILE A 54 2.20 -13.21 -11.31
C ILE A 54 3.37 -13.01 -10.33
N LYS A 55 4.63 -13.10 -10.78
CA LYS A 55 5.80 -12.79 -9.93
C LYS A 55 5.95 -11.29 -9.66
N ARG A 56 5.37 -10.41 -10.47
CA ARG A 56 5.60 -8.96 -10.41
C ARG A 56 5.00 -8.29 -9.16
N ASP A 57 5.80 -7.49 -8.45
CA ASP A 57 5.33 -6.69 -7.32
C ASP A 57 4.44 -5.50 -7.71
N ASP A 58 4.59 -5.00 -8.93
CA ASP A 58 3.88 -3.83 -9.45
C ASP A 58 2.65 -4.18 -10.32
N LEU A 59 2.21 -5.44 -10.28
CA LEU A 59 1.02 -5.91 -11.00
C LEU A 59 -0.24 -5.26 -10.42
N GLN A 60 -0.97 -4.51 -11.25
CA GLN A 60 -2.12 -3.68 -10.86
C GLN A 60 -3.43 -4.48 -10.70
N MET A 61 -3.45 -5.51 -9.85
CA MET A 61 -4.59 -6.42 -9.67
C MET A 61 -4.69 -6.90 -8.21
N LYS A 62 -5.91 -7.09 -7.69
CA LYS A 62 -6.08 -7.66 -6.34
C LYS A 62 -5.60 -9.11 -6.33
N GLU A 63 -5.03 -9.55 -5.21
CA GLU A 63 -4.49 -10.92 -5.13
C GLU A 63 -5.57 -11.98 -5.34
N ILE A 64 -6.80 -11.73 -4.88
CA ILE A 64 -7.92 -12.64 -5.11
C ILE A 64 -8.21 -12.83 -6.60
N GLU A 65 -8.16 -11.76 -7.39
CA GLU A 65 -8.36 -11.80 -8.83
C GLU A 65 -7.21 -12.56 -9.50
N VAL A 66 -5.96 -12.35 -9.05
CA VAL A 66 -4.81 -13.12 -9.55
C VAL A 66 -5.01 -14.61 -9.30
N TRP A 67 -5.44 -14.99 -8.10
CA TRP A 67 -5.73 -16.39 -7.75
C TRP A 67 -6.82 -17.00 -8.63
N GLU A 68 -7.95 -16.31 -8.83
CA GLU A 68 -9.04 -16.76 -9.67
C GLU A 68 -8.61 -17.00 -11.12
N HIS A 69 -7.76 -16.12 -11.68
CA HIS A 69 -7.25 -16.30 -13.04
C HIS A 69 -6.24 -17.43 -13.16
N VAL A 70 -5.39 -17.65 -12.16
CA VAL A 70 -4.46 -18.79 -12.13
C VAL A 70 -5.21 -20.10 -12.03
N LEU A 71 -6.27 -20.16 -11.21
CA LEU A 71 -7.15 -21.31 -11.12
C LEU A 71 -7.85 -21.57 -12.47
N LYS A 72 -8.41 -20.53 -13.10
CA LYS A 72 -9.02 -20.60 -14.44
C LYS A 72 -8.03 -21.12 -15.49
N TRP A 73 -6.78 -20.66 -15.46
CA TRP A 73 -5.72 -21.14 -16.35
C TRP A 73 -5.43 -22.63 -16.12
N GLY A 74 -5.32 -23.07 -14.87
CA GLY A 74 -5.09 -24.47 -14.51
C GLY A 74 -6.22 -25.41 -14.98
N LEU A 75 -7.48 -24.99 -14.85
CA LEU A 75 -8.63 -25.72 -15.36
C LEU A 75 -8.62 -25.86 -16.88
N ALA A 76 -8.25 -24.78 -17.59
CA ALA A 76 -8.16 -24.84 -19.05
C ALA A 76 -7.07 -25.78 -19.55
N GLN A 77 -5.99 -26.00 -18.78
CA GLN A 77 -4.98 -27.02 -19.10
C GLN A 77 -5.46 -28.45 -18.81
N ASN A 78 -6.54 -28.62 -18.02
CA ASN A 78 -7.06 -29.91 -17.61
C ASN A 78 -8.59 -29.99 -17.88
N PRO A 79 -9.01 -30.08 -19.16
CA PRO A 79 -10.43 -29.93 -19.55
C PRO A 79 -11.36 -31.02 -19.02
N THR A 80 -10.82 -32.13 -18.51
CA THR A 80 -11.58 -33.25 -17.97
C THR A 80 -11.99 -33.06 -16.51
N LEU A 81 -11.49 -32.02 -15.84
CA LEU A 81 -11.76 -31.77 -14.43
C LEU A 81 -13.11 -31.07 -14.25
N ASP A 82 -13.97 -31.60 -13.38
CA ASP A 82 -15.18 -30.93 -12.91
C ASP A 82 -14.94 -30.28 -11.54
N LEU A 83 -15.15 -28.97 -11.46
CA LEU A 83 -15.00 -28.20 -10.22
C LEU A 83 -15.98 -28.61 -9.13
N ASN A 84 -17.12 -29.22 -9.49
CA ASN A 84 -18.15 -29.58 -8.52
C ASN A 84 -17.91 -30.95 -7.86
N ASP A 85 -17.00 -31.76 -8.42
CA ASP A 85 -16.73 -33.12 -7.97
C ASP A 85 -15.25 -33.51 -8.21
N LEU A 86 -14.33 -32.76 -7.57
CA LEU A 86 -12.89 -33.03 -7.67
C LEU A 86 -12.49 -34.22 -6.79
N SER A 87 -11.97 -35.28 -7.40
CA SER A 87 -11.34 -36.40 -6.70
C SER A 87 -9.92 -36.06 -6.22
N ASP A 88 -9.32 -36.93 -5.40
CA ASP A 88 -7.92 -36.75 -4.95
C ASP A 88 -6.93 -36.79 -6.13
N ASP A 89 -7.19 -37.60 -7.16
CA ASP A 89 -6.36 -37.68 -8.37
C ASP A 89 -6.50 -36.42 -9.23
N ASP A 90 -7.69 -35.81 -9.24
CA ASP A 90 -7.93 -34.52 -9.91
C ASP A 90 -7.15 -33.39 -9.24
N PHE A 91 -7.15 -33.35 -7.91
CA PHE A 91 -6.33 -32.41 -7.14
C PHE A 91 -4.85 -32.60 -7.41
N LYS A 92 -4.37 -33.85 -7.51
CA LYS A 92 -2.97 -34.14 -7.84
C LYS A 92 -2.60 -33.65 -9.24
N THR A 93 -3.48 -33.85 -10.22
CA THR A 93 -3.29 -33.39 -11.60
C THR A 93 -3.24 -31.86 -11.69
N MET A 94 -4.20 -31.19 -11.06
CA MET A 94 -4.24 -29.73 -10.98
C MET A 94 -3.02 -29.16 -10.24
N LYS A 95 -2.62 -29.79 -9.13
CA LYS A 95 -1.45 -29.39 -8.35
C LYS A 95 -0.16 -29.45 -9.17
N ASN A 96 0.03 -30.51 -9.96
CA ASN A 96 1.18 -30.64 -10.85
C ASN A 96 1.19 -29.55 -11.94
N THR A 97 0.01 -29.21 -12.46
CA THR A 97 -0.15 -28.15 -13.47
C THR A 97 0.19 -26.77 -12.92
N LEU A 98 -0.19 -26.49 -11.67
CA LEU A 98 -0.02 -25.18 -11.04
C LEU A 98 1.27 -25.06 -10.19
N GLN A 99 2.11 -26.10 -10.16
CA GLN A 99 3.22 -26.20 -9.20
C GLN A 99 4.20 -25.01 -9.24
N HIS A 100 4.48 -24.44 -10.42
CA HIS A 100 5.36 -23.27 -10.52
C HIS A 100 4.63 -21.95 -10.34
N CYS A 101 3.30 -21.93 -10.41
CA CYS A 101 2.47 -20.76 -10.21
C CYS A 101 2.16 -20.51 -8.73
N LEU A 102 1.81 -21.57 -7.99
CA LEU A 102 1.38 -21.51 -6.58
C LEU A 102 2.35 -20.74 -5.66
N PRO A 103 3.69 -20.88 -5.77
CA PRO A 103 4.62 -20.14 -4.91
C PRO A 103 4.58 -18.62 -5.08
N TRP A 104 4.01 -18.11 -6.16
CA TRP A 104 3.94 -16.67 -6.46
C TRP A 104 2.59 -16.04 -6.12
N ILE A 105 1.64 -16.85 -5.63
CA ILE A 105 0.37 -16.35 -5.10
C ILE A 105 0.57 -15.92 -3.65
N ARG A 106 0.17 -14.70 -3.34
CA ARG A 106 0.35 -14.06 -2.02
C ARG A 106 -0.85 -14.40 -1.15
N PHE A 107 -1.07 -15.68 -0.87
CA PHE A 107 -2.24 -16.14 -0.12
C PHE A 107 -2.40 -15.44 1.24
N PHE A 108 -1.27 -15.10 1.88
CA PHE A 108 -1.27 -14.33 3.14
C PHE A 108 -1.81 -12.90 2.99
N SER A 109 -2.08 -12.44 1.77
CA SER A 109 -2.71 -11.15 1.49
C SER A 109 -4.20 -11.17 1.32
N LEU A 110 -4.80 -12.35 1.26
CA LEU A 110 -6.25 -12.48 1.20
C LEU A 110 -6.87 -12.14 2.56
N SER A 111 -8.08 -11.60 2.53
CA SER A 111 -8.93 -11.50 3.72
C SER A 111 -9.41 -12.89 4.16
N SER A 112 -9.83 -13.03 5.42
CA SER A 112 -10.37 -14.32 5.92
C SER A 112 -11.60 -14.77 5.12
N LYS A 113 -12.42 -13.83 4.64
CA LYS A 113 -13.57 -14.13 3.78
C LYS A 113 -13.13 -14.69 2.44
N GLU A 114 -12.19 -14.02 1.77
CA GLU A 114 -11.66 -14.48 0.47
C GLU A 114 -10.96 -15.83 0.59
N PHE A 115 -10.17 -16.04 1.64
CA PHE A 115 -9.53 -17.32 1.93
C PHE A 115 -10.56 -18.45 2.08
N LEU A 116 -11.56 -18.27 2.95
CA LEU A 116 -12.58 -19.29 3.21
C LEU A 116 -13.44 -19.61 1.97
N GLN A 117 -13.76 -18.60 1.15
CA GLN A 117 -14.65 -18.78 0.00
C GLN A 117 -13.92 -19.27 -1.25
N ASN A 118 -12.67 -18.86 -1.46
CA ASN A 118 -12.01 -19.05 -2.75
C ASN A 118 -10.72 -19.88 -2.69
N VAL A 119 -10.09 -20.05 -1.51
CA VAL A 119 -8.85 -20.84 -1.36
C VAL A 119 -9.10 -22.13 -0.61
N HIS A 120 -9.86 -22.07 0.49
CA HIS A 120 -10.19 -23.23 1.32
C HIS A 120 -10.82 -24.40 0.54
N PRO A 121 -11.75 -24.17 -0.43
CA PRO A 121 -12.29 -25.26 -1.26
C PRO A 121 -11.22 -26.02 -2.05
N TYR A 122 -10.09 -25.36 -2.34
CA TYR A 122 -8.98 -25.91 -3.12
C TYR A 122 -7.75 -26.24 -2.26
N LYS A 123 -7.94 -26.46 -0.96
CA LYS A 123 -6.84 -26.76 -0.02
C LYS A 123 -5.93 -27.92 -0.46
N GLY A 124 -6.45 -28.89 -1.23
CA GLY A 124 -5.68 -30.00 -1.79
C GLY A 124 -4.57 -29.59 -2.77
N LEU A 125 -4.66 -28.39 -3.35
CA LEU A 125 -3.62 -27.83 -4.22
C LEU A 125 -2.38 -27.37 -3.44
N LEU A 126 -2.57 -27.03 -2.16
CA LEU A 126 -1.50 -26.52 -1.32
C LEU A 126 -0.76 -27.66 -0.62
N ASN A 127 0.49 -27.44 -0.27
CA ASN A 127 1.21 -28.35 0.62
C ASN A 127 0.63 -28.23 2.02
N HIS A 128 0.47 -29.36 2.72
CA HIS A 128 -0.13 -29.41 4.06
C HIS A 128 0.46 -28.34 5.00
N GLN A 129 1.78 -28.24 5.08
CA GLN A 129 2.44 -27.24 5.93
C GLN A 129 2.11 -25.79 5.54
N VAL A 130 2.04 -25.49 4.24
CA VAL A 130 1.72 -24.14 3.75
C VAL A 130 0.28 -23.80 4.08
N TYR A 131 -0.63 -24.77 3.89
CA TYR A 131 -2.04 -24.61 4.20
C TYR A 131 -2.28 -24.42 5.71
N GLU A 132 -1.65 -25.21 6.57
CA GLU A 132 -1.75 -25.07 8.02
C GLU A 132 -1.22 -23.71 8.49
N ASN A 133 -0.06 -23.28 7.98
CA ASN A 133 0.49 -21.95 8.28
C ASN A 133 -0.47 -20.83 7.83
N LEU A 134 -1.07 -20.98 6.64
CA LEU A 134 -2.06 -20.04 6.13
C LEU A 134 -3.32 -20.04 6.99
N LEU A 135 -3.84 -21.20 7.38
CA LEU A 135 -5.01 -21.30 8.26
C LEU A 135 -4.73 -20.64 9.61
N ASN A 136 -3.62 -20.97 10.26
CA ASN A 136 -3.22 -20.41 11.54
C ASN A 136 -3.08 -18.89 11.46
N SER A 137 -2.51 -18.38 10.36
CA SER A 137 -2.40 -16.93 10.15
C SER A 137 -3.74 -16.18 10.10
N HIS A 138 -4.86 -16.87 9.85
CA HIS A 138 -6.21 -16.30 9.83
C HIS A 138 -6.99 -16.50 11.15
N VAL A 139 -6.55 -17.43 11.99
CA VAL A 139 -7.30 -17.90 13.17
C VAL A 139 -6.59 -17.51 14.47
N ASP A 140 -5.26 -17.47 14.48
CA ASP A 140 -4.43 -17.17 15.64
C ASP A 140 -3.61 -15.88 15.40
N PRO A 141 -3.88 -14.80 16.16
CA PRO A 141 -3.17 -13.53 16.02
C PRO A 141 -1.69 -13.62 16.46
N ASP A 142 -1.34 -14.58 17.31
CA ASP A 142 0.01 -14.72 17.87
C ASP A 142 0.95 -15.53 16.97
N THR A 143 0.42 -16.17 15.92
CA THR A 143 1.22 -16.94 14.95
C THR A 143 2.26 -16.05 14.29
N GLU A 144 3.53 -16.48 14.32
CA GLU A 144 4.64 -15.74 13.71
C GLU A 144 4.67 -15.90 12.17
N PRO A 145 4.85 -14.81 11.41
CA PRO A 145 5.10 -14.90 9.99
C PRO A 145 6.46 -15.55 9.72
N ALA A 146 6.51 -16.49 8.79
CA ALA A 146 7.79 -16.97 8.26
C ALA A 146 8.53 -15.84 7.51
N ASP A 147 9.86 -15.81 7.58
CA ASP A 147 10.68 -14.75 6.97
C ASP A 147 10.52 -14.63 5.44
N ASN A 148 10.03 -15.68 4.78
CA ASN A 148 9.93 -15.79 3.33
C ASN A 148 8.52 -15.52 2.77
N ILE A 149 7.63 -14.91 3.53
CA ILE A 149 6.28 -14.56 3.04
C ILE A 149 6.35 -13.37 2.07
N LEU A 150 5.69 -13.53 0.92
CA LEU A 150 5.54 -12.46 -0.05
C LEU A 150 4.61 -11.35 0.49
N LEU A 151 5.06 -10.10 0.41
CA LEU A 151 4.28 -8.92 0.77
C LEU A 151 3.17 -8.65 -0.27
N PRO A 152 2.06 -7.97 0.11
CA PRO A 152 1.02 -7.51 -0.83
C PRO A 152 1.58 -6.81 -2.06
N ARG A 153 0.87 -6.91 -3.19
CA ARG A 153 1.23 -6.20 -4.43
C ARG A 153 1.11 -4.69 -4.25
N SER A 154 2.02 -3.96 -4.89
CA SER A 154 2.04 -2.51 -4.95
C SER A 154 1.09 -2.03 -6.05
N ILE A 155 -0.21 -2.04 -5.73
CA ILE A 155 -1.24 -1.56 -6.65
C ILE A 155 -1.23 -0.02 -6.63
N LYS A 156 -0.75 0.62 -7.70
CA LYS A 156 -0.97 2.02 -8.04
C LYS A 156 -2.44 2.21 -8.42
N ILE A 157 -3.20 2.77 -7.50
CA ILE A 157 -4.56 3.20 -7.79
C ILE A 157 -4.55 4.72 -7.79
N GLU A 158 -4.35 5.34 -8.95
CA GLU A 158 -4.45 6.80 -9.16
C GLU A 158 -5.77 7.40 -8.63
N ARG A 159 -6.78 6.55 -8.38
CA ARG A 159 -8.07 6.94 -7.78
C ARG A 159 -8.06 7.07 -6.25
N ILE A 160 -7.09 6.47 -5.55
CA ILE A 160 -7.03 6.47 -4.07
C ILE A 160 -6.09 7.56 -3.58
N ILE A 161 -4.88 7.60 -4.11
CA ILE A 161 -3.86 8.56 -3.73
C ILE A 161 -2.92 8.79 -4.92
N ASP A 162 -2.58 10.06 -5.16
CA ASP A 162 -1.52 10.47 -6.07
C ASP A 162 -0.32 10.86 -5.19
N SER A 163 0.55 9.89 -4.90
CA SER A 163 1.73 10.08 -4.03
C SER A 163 2.99 9.55 -4.69
N GLU A 164 4.06 10.34 -4.61
CA GLU A 164 5.43 9.93 -4.97
C GLU A 164 6.24 9.46 -3.74
N ILE A 165 5.72 9.67 -2.52
CA ILE A 165 6.42 9.40 -1.26
C ILE A 165 5.98 8.07 -0.64
N VAL A 166 4.66 7.78 -0.63
CA VAL A 166 4.08 6.63 0.08
C VAL A 166 3.43 5.62 -0.85
N ASN A 167 3.39 4.35 -0.40
CA ASN A 167 2.62 3.28 -1.03
C ASN A 167 1.29 3.04 -0.29
N LEU A 168 0.41 2.21 -0.87
CA LEU A 168 -0.90 1.94 -0.27
C LEU A 168 -0.86 1.20 1.07
N VAL A 169 0.22 0.45 1.37
CA VAL A 169 0.36 -0.23 2.67
C VAL A 169 0.44 0.82 3.78
N LEU A 170 1.25 1.87 3.58
CA LEU A 170 1.36 2.98 4.53
C LEU A 170 0.03 3.76 4.64
N VAL A 171 -0.61 4.04 3.51
CA VAL A 171 -1.91 4.74 3.46
C VAL A 171 -3.00 3.94 4.16
N SER A 172 -3.01 2.62 4.01
CA SER A 172 -3.90 1.70 4.72
C SER A 172 -3.66 1.76 6.22
N ALA A 173 -2.40 1.73 6.67
CA ALA A 173 -2.06 1.84 8.08
C ALA A 173 -2.53 3.17 8.69
N VAL A 174 -2.29 4.29 8.02
CA VAL A 174 -2.81 5.61 8.43
C VAL A 174 -4.33 5.62 8.45
N SER A 175 -5.00 5.07 7.43
CA SER A 175 -6.47 5.00 7.36
C SER A 175 -7.06 4.21 8.51
N ARG A 176 -6.45 3.07 8.87
CA ARG A 176 -6.89 2.26 10.02
C ARG A 176 -6.76 3.03 11.32
N TRP A 177 -5.68 3.81 11.46
CA TRP A 177 -5.45 4.65 12.64
C TRP A 177 -6.46 5.80 12.74
N ILE A 178 -6.83 6.44 11.61
CA ILE A 178 -7.90 7.46 11.55
C ILE A 178 -9.22 6.90 12.09
N ASP A 179 -9.63 5.71 11.63
CA ASP A 179 -10.89 5.08 12.05
C ASP A 179 -10.82 4.41 13.43
N LYS A 180 -9.65 4.44 14.09
CA LYS A 180 -9.39 3.71 15.35
C LYS A 180 -9.76 2.22 15.24
N THR A 181 -9.62 1.64 14.05
CA THR A 181 -9.91 0.21 13.78
C THR A 181 -8.82 -0.74 14.31
N VAL A 182 -7.90 -0.19 15.10
CA VAL A 182 -6.79 -0.87 15.77
C VAL A 182 -7.23 -2.09 16.60
N ILE A 183 -8.51 -2.20 16.97
CA ILE A 183 -9.04 -3.38 17.71
C ILE A 183 -8.88 -4.69 16.91
N ILE A 184 -8.74 -4.64 15.57
CA ILE A 184 -8.49 -5.86 14.77
C ILE A 184 -6.99 -6.10 14.49
N ILE A 185 -6.12 -5.12 14.76
CA ILE A 185 -4.68 -5.16 14.40
C ILE A 185 -3.82 -5.67 15.56
N ASN A 186 -4.10 -6.87 16.05
CA ASN A 186 -3.19 -7.56 16.98
C ASN A 186 -2.54 -8.79 16.33
N GLY A 187 -2.94 -9.15 15.11
CA GLY A 187 -2.42 -10.28 14.39
C GLY A 187 -1.09 -9.95 13.71
N LYS A 188 -0.07 -10.76 13.92
CA LYS A 188 1.24 -10.55 13.27
C LYS A 188 1.16 -10.60 11.75
N PHE A 189 0.08 -11.11 11.17
CA PHE A 189 -0.17 -11.13 9.72
C PHE A 189 -0.97 -9.94 9.18
N ASP A 190 -1.45 -9.02 10.01
CA ASP A 190 -2.37 -7.96 9.54
C ASP A 190 -1.72 -7.01 8.53
N HIS A 191 -0.41 -6.82 8.63
CA HIS A 191 0.36 -6.06 7.65
C HIS A 191 0.40 -6.70 6.26
N LEU A 192 0.09 -7.99 6.17
CA LEU A 192 0.03 -8.75 4.94
C LEU A 192 -1.38 -8.76 4.36
N ARG A 193 -2.45 -8.53 5.15
CA ARG A 193 -3.86 -8.63 4.72
C ARG A 193 -4.35 -7.47 3.86
N GLU A 194 -5.55 -7.61 3.28
CA GLU A 194 -6.18 -6.63 2.38
C GLU A 194 -6.05 -5.18 2.91
N LEU A 195 -5.67 -4.30 1.99
CA LEU A 195 -5.49 -2.88 2.23
C LEU A 195 -6.82 -2.24 2.66
N TYR A 196 -6.82 -1.58 3.83
CA TYR A 196 -7.98 -0.84 4.32
C TYR A 196 -7.96 0.58 3.79
N LEU A 197 -8.69 0.83 2.72
CA LEU A 197 -8.67 2.10 1.99
C LEU A 197 -10.07 2.71 1.86
N PRO A 198 -10.76 3.05 2.98
CA PRO A 198 -12.11 3.64 2.95
C PRO A 198 -12.10 5.10 2.47
N TYR A 199 -10.92 5.70 2.31
CA TYR A 199 -10.73 7.09 1.95
C TYR A 199 -10.17 7.28 0.54
N LYS A 200 -10.49 8.43 -0.04
CA LYS A 200 -9.74 9.07 -1.12
C LYS A 200 -8.85 10.15 -0.50
N PHE A 201 -7.56 10.08 -0.79
CA PHE A 201 -6.55 11.07 -0.39
C PHE A 201 -6.36 12.05 -1.54
N GLN A 202 -7.02 13.20 -1.45
CA GLN A 202 -6.91 14.26 -2.45
C GLN A 202 -5.65 15.08 -2.19
N LEU A 203 -4.69 15.03 -3.12
CA LEU A 203 -3.45 15.82 -3.03
C LEU A 203 -3.78 17.32 -3.02
N LEU A 204 -3.38 18.00 -1.94
CA LEU A 204 -3.46 19.45 -1.81
C LEU A 204 -2.15 20.10 -2.25
N LEU A 205 -1.02 19.56 -1.78
CA LEU A 205 0.30 20.11 -1.99
C LEU A 205 1.32 18.99 -2.13
N ARG A 206 2.25 19.11 -3.08
CA ARG A 206 3.48 18.32 -3.19
C ARG A 206 4.68 19.26 -3.26
N GLY A 207 5.65 19.14 -2.36
CA GLY A 207 6.79 20.07 -2.26
C GLY A 207 7.57 20.21 -3.56
N SER A 208 7.89 19.09 -4.21
CA SER A 208 8.57 19.06 -5.52
C SER A 208 7.78 19.71 -6.67
N ARG A 209 6.44 19.81 -6.56
CA ARG A 209 5.57 20.44 -7.56
C ARG A 209 5.26 21.91 -7.23
N ASP A 210 4.94 22.17 -5.98
CA ASP A 210 4.31 23.40 -5.51
C ASP A 210 5.29 24.33 -4.79
N GLY A 211 6.39 23.79 -4.25
CA GLY A 211 7.40 24.51 -3.48
C GLY A 211 7.36 24.22 -1.98
N PHE A 212 8.38 24.70 -1.26
CA PHE A 212 8.63 24.39 0.16
C PHE A 212 8.49 25.63 1.06
N THR A 213 7.56 26.54 0.75
CA THR A 213 7.37 27.78 1.51
C THR A 213 6.12 27.72 2.40
N PRO A 214 6.14 28.31 3.61
CA PRO A 214 4.95 28.45 4.45
C PRO A 214 3.77 29.09 3.70
N LYS A 215 4.04 30.14 2.90
CA LYS A 215 3.03 30.83 2.09
C LYS A 215 2.30 29.86 1.15
N LYS A 216 3.03 28.96 0.49
CA LYS A 216 2.43 27.98 -0.42
C LYS A 216 1.59 26.95 0.35
N PHE A 217 2.08 26.47 1.49
CA PHE A 217 1.33 25.59 2.37
C PHE A 217 0.00 26.21 2.78
N HIS A 218 0.02 27.43 3.32
CA HIS A 218 -1.21 28.11 3.74
C HIS A 218 -2.15 28.41 2.56
N GLN A 219 -1.62 28.79 1.40
CA GLN A 219 -2.44 29.02 0.20
C GLN A 219 -3.23 27.78 -0.23
N LEU A 220 -2.64 26.58 -0.12
CA LEU A 220 -3.23 25.34 -0.61
C LEU A 220 -3.98 24.53 0.46
N CYS A 221 -3.58 24.65 1.73
CA CYS A 221 -4.07 23.80 2.82
C CYS A 221 -5.04 24.53 3.77
N ASN A 222 -5.02 25.86 3.85
CA ASN A 222 -5.97 26.57 4.72
C ASN A 222 -7.43 26.31 4.31
N GLY A 223 -8.33 26.26 5.30
CA GLY A 223 -9.73 25.93 5.07
C GLY A 223 -10.00 24.45 4.81
N LYS A 224 -8.97 23.59 4.85
CA LYS A 224 -9.10 22.14 4.66
C LYS A 224 -9.02 21.40 6.02
N PRO A 225 -10.08 20.71 6.46
CA PRO A 225 -10.03 19.78 7.58
C PRO A 225 -9.57 18.39 7.14
N ASN A 226 -9.39 17.48 8.10
CA ASN A 226 -9.06 16.06 7.87
C ASN A 226 -7.88 15.88 6.90
N THR A 227 -6.73 16.42 7.26
CA THR A 227 -5.54 16.38 6.41
C THR A 227 -4.50 15.42 6.94
N VAL A 228 -3.80 14.73 6.05
CA VAL A 228 -2.61 13.93 6.37
C VAL A 228 -1.42 14.56 5.67
N THR A 229 -0.33 14.74 6.42
CA THR A 229 0.97 15.16 5.88
C THR A 229 1.93 13.98 5.89
N PHE A 230 2.59 13.72 4.77
CA PHE A 230 3.72 12.79 4.65
C PHE A 230 4.99 13.58 4.31
N ILE A 231 6.08 13.31 5.02
CA ILE A 231 7.37 13.99 4.86
C ILE A 231 8.43 12.92 4.62
N LYS A 232 9.08 12.96 3.45
CA LYS A 232 10.24 12.12 3.16
C LYS A 232 11.50 12.76 3.72
N VAL A 233 12.21 12.01 4.55
CA VAL A 233 13.47 12.46 5.15
C VAL A 233 14.60 12.30 4.13
N LYS A 234 15.39 13.35 3.96
CA LYS A 234 16.50 13.35 3.00
C LYS A 234 17.61 12.39 3.39
N GLY A 235 18.03 11.58 2.43
CA GLY A 235 19.11 10.60 2.62
C GLY A 235 18.64 9.30 3.30
N SER A 236 17.33 9.08 3.44
CA SER A 236 16.78 7.82 3.93
C SER A 236 15.44 7.48 3.27
N GLU A 237 14.97 6.25 3.49
CA GLU A 237 13.62 5.79 3.11
C GLU A 237 12.60 5.99 4.25
N GLU A 238 12.95 6.83 5.24
CA GLU A 238 12.08 7.14 6.37
C GLU A 238 11.02 8.17 5.98
N ILE A 239 9.79 7.88 6.38
CA ILE A 239 8.64 8.75 6.16
C ILE A 239 8.02 9.07 7.51
N ILE A 240 7.94 10.35 7.85
CA ILE A 240 7.25 10.84 9.05
C ILE A 240 6.06 11.69 8.66
N GLY A 241 5.14 11.92 9.59
CA GLY A 241 3.95 12.68 9.25
C GLY A 241 2.96 12.83 10.39
N GLY A 242 1.84 13.46 10.08
CA GLY A 242 0.77 13.68 11.04
C GLY A 242 -0.59 13.83 10.38
N TYR A 243 -1.62 13.44 11.12
CA TYR A 243 -3.01 13.64 10.78
C TYR A 243 -3.58 14.80 11.60
N ASN A 244 -4.12 15.79 10.91
CA ASN A 244 -4.84 16.90 11.52
C ASN A 244 -6.34 16.81 11.16
N PRO A 245 -7.24 16.47 12.12
CA PRO A 245 -8.68 16.40 11.87
C PRO A 245 -9.34 17.78 11.75
N ILE A 246 -8.74 18.82 12.32
CA ILE A 246 -9.32 20.18 12.31
C ILE A 246 -8.80 20.99 11.12
N THR A 247 -9.46 22.12 10.85
CA THR A 247 -9.16 22.98 9.71
C THR A 247 -7.85 23.75 9.89
N TRP A 248 -6.97 23.73 8.90
CA TRP A 248 -5.80 24.63 8.86
C TRP A 248 -6.22 26.09 8.64
N GLU A 249 -5.52 27.01 9.29
CA GLU A 249 -5.72 28.44 9.15
C GLU A 249 -4.40 29.20 9.33
N THR A 250 -4.44 30.51 9.08
CA THR A 250 -3.33 31.43 9.34
C THR A 250 -3.82 32.50 10.30
N SER A 251 -3.73 32.20 11.60
CA SER A 251 -4.23 33.06 12.68
C SER A 251 -3.15 33.39 13.71
N ASP A 252 -1.94 32.84 13.57
CA ASP A 252 -0.85 32.89 14.55
C ASP A 252 -1.27 32.31 15.93
N ASN A 253 -2.32 31.47 15.95
CA ASN A 253 -2.82 30.73 17.12
C ASN A 253 -2.44 29.25 17.05
N LYS A 254 -3.01 28.48 18.00
CA LYS A 254 -2.81 27.04 18.16
C LYS A 254 -4.14 26.30 18.12
N GLY A 255 -4.17 25.15 17.46
CA GLY A 255 -5.35 24.27 17.37
C GLY A 255 -5.32 23.16 18.41
N LYS A 256 -6.46 22.89 19.06
CA LYS A 256 -6.65 21.79 20.02
C LYS A 256 -7.58 20.74 19.44
N THR A 257 -7.18 19.48 19.55
CA THR A 257 -8.01 18.31 19.23
C THR A 257 -7.44 17.08 19.94
N LYS A 258 -8.28 16.08 20.18
CA LYS A 258 -7.88 14.77 20.74
C LYS A 258 -7.66 13.70 19.68
N ASP A 259 -8.05 13.97 18.44
CA ASP A 259 -8.00 13.00 17.34
C ASP A 259 -6.80 13.22 16.40
N SER A 260 -5.87 14.10 16.79
CA SER A 260 -4.60 14.27 16.08
C SER A 260 -3.60 13.20 16.50
N PHE A 261 -2.84 12.70 15.52
CA PHE A 261 -1.75 11.76 15.76
C PHE A 261 -0.60 12.02 14.80
N ILE A 262 0.60 11.64 15.21
CA ILE A 262 1.80 11.63 14.37
C ILE A 262 2.26 10.20 14.14
N PHE A 263 3.03 9.99 13.08
CA PHE A 263 3.53 8.67 12.73
C PHE A 263 4.93 8.70 12.11
N SER A 264 5.59 7.55 12.15
CA SER A 264 6.84 7.27 11.45
C SER A 264 6.85 5.86 10.87
N PHE A 265 7.33 5.73 9.65
CA PHE A 265 7.55 4.48 8.94
C PHE A 265 9.02 4.38 8.55
N LYS A 266 9.72 3.38 9.09
CA LYS A 266 11.08 3.06 8.67
C LYS A 266 11.04 2.18 7.41
N ASN A 267 11.92 2.46 6.45
CA ASN A 267 12.11 1.66 5.23
C ASN A 267 10.79 1.36 4.46
N LYS A 268 9.83 2.29 4.45
CA LYS A 268 8.52 2.12 3.78
C LYS A 268 7.74 0.86 4.16
N ASN A 269 7.97 0.32 5.37
CA ASN A 269 7.27 -0.85 5.91
C ASN A 269 6.51 -0.49 7.20
N ILE A 270 5.48 -1.28 7.51
CA ILE A 270 4.64 -1.10 8.69
C ILE A 270 5.04 -1.97 9.89
N LYS A 271 5.95 -2.94 9.72
CA LYS A 271 6.46 -3.75 10.84
C LYS A 271 7.02 -2.89 11.98
N ASP A 272 7.72 -1.82 11.63
CA ASP A 272 8.33 -0.87 12.58
C ASP A 272 7.58 0.47 12.63
N ALA A 273 6.31 0.49 12.24
CA ALA A 273 5.51 1.71 12.26
C ALA A 273 5.29 2.18 13.70
N ILE A 274 5.52 3.47 13.94
CA ILE A 274 5.17 4.12 15.20
C ILE A 274 4.02 5.06 14.93
N PHE A 275 2.91 4.84 15.62
CA PHE A 275 1.83 5.81 15.72
C PHE A 275 1.76 6.35 17.14
N SER A 276 1.60 7.67 17.24
CA SER A 276 1.60 8.39 18.51
C SER A 276 0.43 9.36 18.54
N ASN A 277 -0.51 9.15 19.46
CA ASN A 277 -1.63 10.06 19.63
C ASN A 277 -1.19 11.31 20.40
N ILE A 278 -1.97 12.38 20.25
CA ILE A 278 -1.82 13.57 21.08
C ILE A 278 -2.12 13.22 22.55
N ARG A 279 -1.29 13.69 23.48
CA ARG A 279 -1.51 13.51 24.92
C ARG A 279 -2.71 14.36 25.38
N ASP A 280 -3.49 13.86 26.32
CA ASP A 280 -4.56 14.66 26.96
C ASP A 280 -4.02 15.92 27.65
N THR A 281 -2.75 15.92 28.07
CA THR A 281 -2.07 17.06 28.70
C THR A 281 -1.47 18.05 27.70
N ALA A 282 -1.55 17.79 26.39
CA ALA A 282 -0.96 18.65 25.38
C ALA A 282 -1.64 20.02 25.33
N GLU A 283 -0.83 21.08 25.29
CA GLU A 283 -1.34 22.45 25.14
C GLU A 283 -2.04 22.68 23.80
N PHE A 284 -1.58 22.00 22.75
CA PHE A 284 -2.11 22.09 21.39
C PHE A 284 -1.63 20.93 20.52
N ALA A 285 -2.42 20.61 19.50
CA ALA A 285 -2.12 19.58 18.52
C ALA A 285 -1.45 20.13 17.26
N VAL A 286 -1.81 21.34 16.83
CA VAL A 286 -1.29 22.00 15.62
C VAL A 286 -1.04 23.51 15.83
N CYS A 287 -0.16 24.10 15.03
CA CYS A 287 0.20 25.52 15.07
C CYS A 287 -0.16 26.22 13.75
N TYR A 288 -0.58 27.49 13.82
CA TYR A 288 -1.08 28.28 12.69
C TYR A 288 -0.25 29.54 12.40
N CYS A 289 1.04 29.55 12.77
CA CYS A 289 1.91 30.69 12.50
C CYS A 289 2.18 30.83 11.00
N ARG A 290 2.20 32.08 10.51
CA ARG A 290 2.45 32.41 9.08
C ARG A 290 3.75 31.85 8.49
N ALA A 291 4.77 31.69 9.34
CA ALA A 291 6.10 31.21 8.94
C ALA A 291 6.27 29.69 9.12
N ASP A 292 5.22 28.98 9.55
CA ASP A 292 5.24 27.55 9.76
C ASP A 292 4.59 26.82 8.56
N GLY A 293 5.07 25.61 8.29
CA GLY A 293 4.39 24.65 7.43
C GLY A 293 3.52 23.70 8.26
N PRO A 294 3.50 22.39 7.93
CA PRO A 294 2.93 21.39 8.80
C PRO A 294 3.63 21.39 10.18
N PHE A 295 2.87 21.71 11.23
CA PHE A 295 3.38 21.83 12.59
C PHE A 295 2.46 21.06 13.54
N PHE A 296 2.93 19.93 14.05
CA PHE A 296 2.20 19.04 14.95
C PHE A 296 2.83 19.06 16.35
N GLY A 297 2.13 19.66 17.31
CA GLY A 297 2.59 19.75 18.70
C GLY A 297 3.95 20.44 18.78
N ARG A 298 4.87 19.98 19.62
CA ARG A 298 6.30 20.35 19.53
C ARG A 298 7.12 19.15 19.10
N ASP A 299 6.52 18.34 18.23
CA ASP A 299 6.92 16.96 17.98
C ASP A 299 7.21 16.73 16.50
N ILE A 300 6.52 17.45 15.59
CA ILE A 300 6.96 17.66 14.20
C ILE A 300 6.84 19.14 13.90
N ILE A 301 7.96 19.79 13.60
CA ILE A 301 8.04 21.22 13.31
C ILE A 301 8.68 21.39 11.94
N ILE A 302 7.98 22.04 11.02
CA ILE A 302 8.52 22.51 9.74
C ILE A 302 8.27 24.02 9.69
N ARG A 303 9.33 24.82 9.59
CA ARG A 303 9.21 26.29 9.58
C ARG A 303 10.31 26.94 8.75
N ALA A 304 10.09 28.21 8.44
CA ALA A 304 11.07 29.07 7.80
C ALA A 304 11.31 30.34 8.62
N SER A 305 12.36 31.08 8.29
CA SER A 305 12.63 32.41 8.82
C SER A 305 11.55 33.44 8.45
N ASN A 306 10.91 33.31 7.28
CA ASN A 306 9.71 34.06 6.89
C ASN A 306 8.81 33.25 5.95
N GLU A 307 7.58 33.74 5.73
CA GLU A 307 6.56 33.01 4.95
C GLU A 307 6.94 32.75 3.47
N SER A 308 7.86 33.53 2.90
CA SER A 308 8.23 33.48 1.48
C SER A 308 9.53 32.72 1.22
N THR A 309 10.27 32.34 2.25
CA THR A 309 11.48 31.50 2.13
C THR A 309 11.16 30.03 2.25
N ASN A 310 11.98 29.18 1.65
CA ASN A 310 11.89 27.75 1.85
C ASN A 310 12.11 27.40 3.32
N TYR A 311 11.53 26.28 3.77
CA TYR A 311 11.75 25.75 5.10
C TYR A 311 13.26 25.58 5.37
N ASP A 312 13.72 26.23 6.43
CA ASP A 312 15.12 26.21 6.88
C ASP A 312 15.29 25.47 8.22
N THR A 313 14.17 25.10 8.85
CA THR A 313 14.14 24.45 10.15
C THR A 313 13.14 23.30 10.12
N SER A 314 13.64 22.09 10.36
CA SER A 314 12.85 20.88 10.54
C SER A 314 13.30 20.12 11.78
N TYR A 315 12.35 19.84 12.67
CA TYR A 315 12.62 19.26 13.99
C TYR A 315 11.57 18.22 14.39
N CYS A 316 12.02 17.15 15.05
CA CYS A 316 11.21 16.10 15.63
C CYS A 316 11.47 16.01 17.15
N GLY A 317 10.41 16.06 17.94
CA GLY A 317 10.44 16.01 19.41
C GLY A 317 9.54 14.91 19.98
N CYS A 318 9.39 14.91 21.30
CA CYS A 318 8.45 14.06 22.05
C CYS A 318 7.95 14.84 23.27
N VAL A 319 7.02 15.76 23.05
CA VAL A 319 6.50 16.70 24.06
C VAL A 319 4.99 16.56 24.21
N HIS A 320 4.26 16.75 23.10
CA HIS A 320 2.80 16.75 23.07
C HIS A 320 2.21 15.42 22.61
N TYR A 321 2.97 14.58 21.91
CA TYR A 321 2.51 13.27 21.47
C TYR A 321 3.09 12.16 22.37
N GLU A 322 2.36 11.07 22.53
CA GLU A 322 2.64 10.00 23.50
C GLU A 322 4.02 9.36 23.34
N LYS A 323 4.43 9.04 22.11
CA LYS A 323 5.61 8.25 21.75
C LYS A 323 6.58 9.07 20.90
N MET A 324 7.88 8.80 21.08
CA MET A 324 8.93 9.32 20.22
C MET A 324 8.90 8.58 18.88
N ILE A 325 8.72 9.32 17.78
CA ILE A 325 8.61 8.73 16.43
C ILE A 325 9.94 8.69 15.67
N ARG A 326 10.95 9.45 16.13
CA ARG A 326 12.28 9.53 15.50
C ARG A 326 13.33 9.77 16.57
N ALA A 327 14.47 9.06 16.48
CA ALA A 327 15.59 9.20 17.42
C ALA A 327 16.35 10.52 17.25
N GLU A 328 16.64 10.91 16.00
CA GLU A 328 17.33 12.15 15.68
C GLU A 328 16.36 13.33 15.63
N SER A 329 16.63 14.38 16.38
CA SER A 329 15.68 15.49 16.47
C SER A 329 15.72 16.44 15.27
N LYS A 330 16.83 16.58 14.55
CA LYS A 330 16.89 17.42 13.34
C LYS A 330 16.92 16.56 12.10
N PHE A 331 16.27 17.01 11.04
CA PHE A 331 16.29 16.32 9.75
C PHE A 331 16.21 17.33 8.61
N GLN A 332 16.49 16.90 7.39
CA GLN A 332 16.22 17.68 6.16
C GLN A 332 15.06 17.03 5.41
N ILE A 333 14.22 17.84 4.79
CA ILE A 333 13.10 17.37 3.96
C ILE A 333 13.63 17.08 2.55
N GLU A 334 13.38 15.89 2.04
CA GLU A 334 13.57 15.56 0.62
C GLU A 334 12.37 16.02 -0.19
N ASP A 335 11.18 15.63 0.25
CA ASP A 335 9.90 16.08 -0.28
C ASP A 335 8.82 15.95 0.81
N TYR A 336 7.68 16.59 0.61
CA TYR A 336 6.50 16.40 1.46
C TYR A 336 5.21 16.52 0.65
N GLU A 337 4.19 15.81 1.09
CA GLU A 337 2.87 15.82 0.48
C GLU A 337 1.79 16.01 1.55
N VAL A 338 0.82 16.85 1.25
CA VAL A 338 -0.35 17.09 2.10
C VAL A 338 -1.59 16.66 1.35
N PHE A 339 -2.39 15.81 1.97
CA PHE A 339 -3.61 15.27 1.40
C PHE A 339 -4.81 15.65 2.27
N GLN A 340 -5.94 15.97 1.62
CA GLN A 340 -7.24 15.96 2.27
C GLN A 340 -7.81 14.55 2.21
N VAL A 341 -8.26 14.05 3.36
CA VAL A 341 -8.88 12.73 3.51
C VAL A 341 -10.40 12.87 3.33
N ILE A 342 -10.94 12.19 2.32
CA ILE A 342 -12.36 12.24 1.97
C ILE A 342 -12.91 10.82 2.02
N LYS A 343 -13.95 10.60 2.83
CA LYS A 343 -14.62 9.30 2.92
C LYS A 343 -15.30 8.96 1.59
N LYS A 344 -15.11 7.73 1.11
CA LYS A 344 -15.71 7.24 -0.14
C LYS A 344 -17.21 7.00 -0.04
#